data_AF-A0AAU3HRD4-F1
#
_entry.id   AF-A0AAU3HRD4-F1
#
_cell.length_a   1.000
_cell.length_b   1.000
_cell.length_c   1.000
_cell.angle_alpha   90.00
_cell.angle_beta   90.00
_cell.angle_gamma   90.00
#
_symmetry.space_group_name_H-M   'P 1'
#
loop_
_entity.id
_entity.type
_entity.pdbx_description
1 polymer ?
#
loop_
_entity_poly.entity_id
_entity_poly.type
_entity_poly.pdbx_seq_one_letter_code
_entity_poly.pdbx_strand_id
1 'polypeptide(L)'
;MTNQLPPMPDTPPPVVPKPTATKRRNLILVAAVAGALAVGGSVHWISRPSYDDIVKGCQRALVAQYQADGRGEPSACDGVKGDDYDVLVVNAAMGNLGWLDDDGNFDKDKVLEGTLDQP
;
A
#
# COMPACT_ATOMS: atom_id res chain seq x y z
N MET A 1 41.88 71.53 34.79
CA MET A 1 41.26 71.35 36.12
C MET A 1 39.76 71.57 35.92
N THR A 2 39.08 70.52 35.43
CA THR A 2 38.11 69.65 36.16
C THR A 2 36.76 70.34 36.42
N ASN A 3 35.84 70.18 35.47
CA ASN A 3 34.40 70.31 35.72
C ASN A 3 33.80 68.90 35.74
N GLN A 4 33.45 68.43 36.94
CA GLN A 4 32.68 67.19 37.15
C GLN A 4 31.23 67.44 36.74
N LEU A 5 30.67 66.53 35.93
CA LEU A 5 29.22 66.37 35.76
C LEU A 5 28.71 65.20 36.62
N PRO A 6 27.44 65.23 37.08
CA PRO A 6 26.85 64.26 37.99
C PRO A 6 26.66 62.86 37.38
N PRO A 7 26.51 61.81 38.22
CA PRO A 7 26.43 60.41 37.78
C PRO A 7 25.15 60.09 37.01
N MET A 8 25.28 59.33 35.92
CA MET A 8 24.16 58.79 35.14
C MET A 8 23.60 57.50 35.76
N PRO A 9 22.31 57.20 35.58
CA PRO A 9 21.69 55.95 36.03
C PRO A 9 22.16 54.71 35.23
N ASP A 10 22.47 53.64 35.96
CA ASP A 10 23.04 52.34 35.52
C ASP A 10 22.03 51.39 34.85
N THR A 11 21.34 51.78 33.79
CA THR A 11 20.71 50.73 32.95
C THR A 11 20.46 51.16 31.51
N PRO A 12 21.12 50.52 30.52
CA PRO A 12 20.76 50.69 29.12
C PRO A 12 19.39 50.07 28.84
N PRO A 13 18.57 50.66 27.94
CA PRO A 13 17.34 50.02 27.48
C PRO A 13 17.67 48.67 26.81
N PRO A 14 16.81 47.65 26.95
CA PRO A 14 17.04 46.36 26.32
C PRO A 14 17.12 46.51 24.80
N VAL A 15 18.25 46.08 24.24
CA VAL A 15 18.54 46.03 22.80
C VAL A 15 17.54 45.07 22.14
N VAL A 16 16.72 45.59 21.23
CA VAL A 16 15.87 44.78 20.35
C VAL A 16 16.79 43.99 19.41
N PRO A 17 16.82 42.65 19.43
CA PRO A 17 17.59 41.89 18.46
C PRO A 17 16.89 41.95 17.11
N LYS A 18 17.58 42.52 16.11
CA LYS A 18 17.22 42.42 14.70
C LYS A 18 17.86 41.13 14.17
N PRO A 19 17.10 40.12 13.68
CA PRO A 19 17.72 38.98 13.02
C PRO A 19 18.17 39.36 11.61
N THR A 20 19.48 39.27 11.39
CA THR A 20 20.19 39.53 10.14
C THR A 20 20.34 38.23 9.35
N ALA A 21 19.97 38.30 8.07
CA ALA A 21 20.54 37.61 6.90
C ALA A 21 20.57 36.06 6.79
N THR A 22 19.89 35.60 5.72
CA THR A 22 20.49 34.81 4.61
C THR A 22 20.92 33.36 4.89
N LYS A 23 20.17 32.40 4.31
CA LYS A 23 20.56 31.58 3.14
C LYS A 23 19.80 30.24 3.15
N ARG A 24 19.15 29.96 2.03
CA ARG A 24 18.39 28.75 1.68
C ARG A 24 19.08 27.45 2.14
N ARG A 25 18.35 26.59 2.84
CA ARG A 25 18.53 25.13 2.77
C ARG A 25 17.31 24.39 3.35
N ASN A 26 16.61 23.71 2.45
CA ASN A 26 15.73 22.54 2.67
C ASN A 26 14.69 22.64 3.78
N LEU A 27 13.53 23.24 3.46
CA LEU A 27 12.26 22.95 4.11
C LEU A 27 11.64 21.70 3.46
N ILE A 28 12.16 20.54 3.81
CA ILE A 28 11.38 19.31 3.84
C ILE A 28 11.53 18.85 5.27
N LEU A 29 10.45 18.88 6.05
CA LEU A 29 10.16 17.91 7.10
C LEU A 29 8.85 18.30 7.82
N VAL A 30 7.87 17.41 7.65
CA VAL A 30 6.76 17.12 8.56
C VAL A 30 5.64 18.15 8.61
N ALA A 31 4.73 18.07 7.62
CA ALA A 31 3.35 18.48 7.84
C ALA A 31 2.72 17.48 8.82
N ALA A 32 2.51 17.93 10.04
CA ALA A 32 1.91 17.19 11.13
C ALA A 32 0.50 16.69 10.75
N VAL A 33 0.35 15.37 10.68
CA VAL A 33 -0.93 14.67 10.66
C VAL A 33 -1.55 14.80 12.05
N ALA A 34 -2.43 15.78 12.25
CA ALA A 34 -3.27 15.84 13.46
C ALA A 34 -4.50 16.73 13.19
N GLY A 35 -5.50 16.20 12.49
CA GLY A 35 -6.72 16.98 12.25
C GLY A 35 -7.88 16.29 11.54
N ALA A 36 -8.02 14.95 11.60
CA ALA A 36 -9.15 14.28 10.96
C ALA A 36 -9.66 13.01 11.68
N LEU A 37 -9.49 12.90 13.00
CA LEU A 37 -9.97 11.74 13.78
C LEU A 37 -11.24 12.03 14.60
N ALA A 38 -12.22 12.76 14.04
CA ALA A 38 -13.51 12.93 14.71
C ALA A 38 -14.75 12.61 13.84
N VAL A 39 -14.59 12.33 12.55
CA VAL A 39 -15.68 11.85 11.66
C VAL A 39 -15.33 10.51 10.97
N GLY A 40 -14.07 10.07 11.07
CA GLY A 40 -13.55 8.87 10.40
C GLY A 40 -13.98 7.53 11.00
N GLY A 41 -14.72 7.52 12.11
CA GLY A 41 -15.20 6.28 12.74
C GLY A 41 -16.26 5.54 11.91
N SER A 42 -17.03 6.26 11.10
CA SER A 42 -18.13 5.69 10.33
C SER A 42 -17.74 5.23 8.92
N VAL A 43 -16.64 5.76 8.36
CA VAL A 43 -16.21 5.47 6.98
C VAL A 43 -15.11 4.42 6.88
N HIS A 44 -14.37 4.12 7.96
CA HIS A 44 -13.32 3.08 7.91
C HIS A 44 -13.88 1.65 7.81
N TRP A 45 -15.15 1.44 8.16
CA TRP A 45 -15.81 0.13 8.05
C TRP A 45 -16.40 -0.15 6.66
N ILE A 46 -16.57 0.87 5.80
CA ILE A 46 -17.23 0.72 4.49
C ILE A 46 -16.25 0.25 3.40
N SER A 47 -14.95 0.46 3.58
CA SER A 47 -13.93 0.13 2.56
C SER A 47 -13.27 -1.23 2.74
N ARG A 48 -13.80 -2.11 3.62
CA ARG A 48 -13.30 -3.49 3.66
C ARG A 48 -13.83 -4.24 2.44
N PRO A 49 -12.96 -4.81 1.58
CA PRO A 49 -13.41 -5.66 0.49
C PRO A 49 -14.25 -6.79 1.08
N SER A 50 -15.34 -7.14 0.39
CA SER A 50 -16.11 -8.32 0.79
C SER A 50 -15.27 -9.57 0.63
N TYR A 51 -15.63 -10.66 1.29
CA TYR A 51 -14.93 -11.93 1.13
C TYR A 51 -14.85 -12.36 -0.34
N ASP A 52 -15.94 -12.17 -1.09
CA ASP A 52 -16.00 -12.48 -2.52
C ASP A 52 -15.04 -11.62 -3.35
N ASP A 53 -14.82 -10.36 -2.97
CA ASP A 53 -13.85 -9.49 -3.63
C ASP A 53 -12.40 -9.94 -3.36
N ILE A 54 -12.12 -10.42 -2.14
CA ILE A 54 -10.83 -11.00 -1.78
C ILE A 54 -10.59 -12.28 -2.60
N VAL A 55 -11.56 -13.19 -2.65
CA VAL A 55 -11.48 -14.44 -3.43
C VAL A 55 -11.28 -14.15 -4.92
N LYS A 56 -12.04 -13.22 -5.51
CA LYS A 56 -11.86 -12.81 -6.92
C LYS A 56 -10.52 -12.15 -7.17
N GLY A 57 -10.02 -11.35 -6.22
CA GLY A 57 -8.69 -10.75 -6.27
C GLY A 57 -7.60 -11.81 -6.28
N CYS A 58 -7.68 -12.77 -5.36
CA CYS A 58 -6.79 -13.92 -5.27
C CYS A 58 -6.81 -14.76 -6.56
N GLN A 59 -7.99 -15.08 -7.10
CA GLN A 59 -8.12 -15.83 -8.35
C GLN A 59 -7.37 -15.16 -9.51
N ARG A 60 -7.55 -13.85 -9.69
CA ARG A 60 -6.86 -13.09 -10.74
C ARG A 60 -5.36 -13.07 -10.54
N ALA A 61 -4.91 -12.91 -9.29
CA ALA A 61 -3.50 -12.91 -8.96
C ALA A 61 -2.85 -14.28 -9.19
N LEU A 62 -3.52 -15.37 -8.85
CA LEU A 62 -3.08 -16.74 -9.12
C LEU A 62 -2.95 -16.99 -10.62
N VAL A 63 -3.97 -16.65 -11.42
CA VAL A 63 -3.92 -16.80 -12.88
C VAL A 63 -2.74 -16.02 -13.48
N ALA A 64 -2.57 -14.76 -13.09
CA ALA A 64 -1.45 -13.94 -13.55
C ALA A 64 -0.08 -14.49 -13.11
N GLN A 65 -0.02 -15.05 -11.90
CA GLN A 65 1.20 -15.68 -11.37
C GLN A 65 1.56 -16.95 -12.14
N TYR A 66 0.61 -17.84 -12.42
CA TYR A 66 0.84 -19.06 -13.19
C TYR A 66 1.29 -18.75 -14.62
N GLN A 67 0.67 -17.78 -15.28
CA GLN A 67 1.11 -17.32 -16.62
C GLN A 67 2.53 -16.72 -16.62
N ALA A 68 3.00 -16.25 -15.47
CA ALA A 68 4.35 -15.71 -15.28
C ALA A 68 5.33 -16.74 -14.69
N ASP A 69 4.96 -18.03 -14.63
CA ASP A 69 5.74 -19.11 -14.00
C ASP A 69 6.15 -18.81 -12.53
N GLY A 70 5.38 -17.94 -11.86
CA GLY A 70 5.61 -17.53 -10.48
C GLY A 70 5.26 -18.63 -9.49
N ARG A 71 5.84 -18.56 -8.28
CA ARG A 71 5.58 -19.51 -7.18
C ARG A 71 5.21 -18.79 -5.89
N GLY A 72 4.56 -19.52 -4.98
CA GLY A 72 4.15 -19.04 -3.66
C GLY A 72 2.73 -18.46 -3.65
N GLU A 73 2.27 -18.06 -2.48
CA GLU A 73 0.95 -17.44 -2.31
C GLU A 73 1.01 -15.94 -2.67
N PRO A 74 0.16 -15.44 -3.59
CA PRO A 74 0.04 -14.01 -3.83
C PRO A 74 -0.53 -13.28 -2.61
N SER A 75 -0.04 -12.07 -2.32
CA SER A 75 -0.60 -11.24 -1.23
C SER A 75 -2.07 -10.87 -1.42
N ALA A 76 -2.61 -11.00 -2.65
CA ALA A 76 -4.03 -10.82 -2.91
C ALA A 76 -4.90 -11.96 -2.35
N CYS A 77 -4.29 -13.08 -1.96
CA CYS A 77 -4.92 -14.21 -1.31
C CYS A 77 -4.95 -14.10 0.23
N ASP A 78 -4.32 -13.06 0.78
CA ASP A 78 -4.39 -12.75 2.21
C ASP A 78 -5.85 -12.61 2.66
N GLY A 79 -6.31 -13.54 3.49
CA GLY A 79 -7.68 -13.56 4.02
C GLY A 79 -8.65 -14.50 3.30
N VAL A 80 -8.20 -15.22 2.27
CA VAL A 80 -8.93 -16.39 1.72
C VAL A 80 -8.78 -17.56 2.69
N LYS A 81 -9.85 -18.34 2.88
CA LYS A 81 -9.79 -19.56 3.70
C LYS A 81 -8.95 -20.63 3.00
N GLY A 82 -8.26 -21.47 3.77
CA GLY A 82 -7.40 -22.53 3.22
C GLY A 82 -8.09 -23.42 2.19
N ASP A 83 -9.28 -23.95 2.50
CA ASP A 83 -10.03 -24.80 1.56
C ASP A 83 -10.41 -24.06 0.26
N ASP A 84 -10.78 -22.78 0.37
CA ASP A 84 -11.11 -21.96 -0.80
C ASP A 84 -9.85 -21.64 -1.61
N TYR A 85 -8.73 -21.37 -0.93
CA TYR A 85 -7.43 -21.13 -1.56
C TYR A 85 -6.96 -22.36 -2.34
N ASP A 86 -7.06 -23.56 -1.78
CA ASP A 86 -6.68 -24.80 -2.45
C ASP A 86 -7.51 -25.00 -3.73
N VAL A 87 -8.82 -24.74 -3.67
CA VAL A 87 -9.68 -24.78 -4.87
C VAL A 87 -9.25 -23.75 -5.91
N LEU A 88 -8.91 -22.53 -5.51
CA LEU A 88 -8.42 -21.49 -6.42
C LEU A 88 -7.10 -21.86 -7.08
N VAL A 89 -6.16 -22.43 -6.32
CA VAL A 89 -4.85 -22.90 -6.82
C VAL A 89 -5.04 -24.01 -7.84
N VAL A 90 -5.86 -25.01 -7.52
CA VAL A 90 -6.16 -26.11 -8.44
C VAL A 90 -6.85 -25.60 -9.69
N ASN A 91 -7.82 -24.70 -9.56
CA ASN A 91 -8.50 -24.09 -10.70
C ASN A 91 -7.52 -23.29 -11.58
N ALA A 92 -6.65 -22.47 -11.00
CA ALA A 92 -5.67 -21.70 -11.75
C ALA A 92 -4.65 -22.62 -12.46
N ALA A 93 -4.23 -23.72 -11.81
CA ALA A 93 -3.36 -24.72 -12.43
C ALA A 93 -4.03 -25.42 -13.61
N MET A 94 -5.30 -25.84 -13.47
CA MET A 94 -6.07 -26.45 -14.56
C MET A 94 -6.24 -25.48 -15.74
N GLY A 95 -6.52 -24.21 -15.46
CA GLY A 95 -6.58 -23.17 -16.49
C GLY A 95 -5.25 -22.99 -17.23
N ASN A 96 -4.14 -22.99 -16.49
CA ASN A 96 -2.80 -22.89 -17.08
C ASN A 96 -2.42 -24.11 -17.94
N LEU A 97 -2.93 -25.30 -17.59
CA LEU A 97 -2.78 -26.52 -18.39
C LEU A 97 -3.73 -26.56 -19.60
N GLY A 98 -4.61 -25.55 -19.75
CA GLY A 98 -5.59 -25.47 -20.81
C GLY A 98 -6.76 -26.45 -20.65
N TRP A 99 -6.99 -26.99 -19.46
CA TRP A 99 -8.03 -28.00 -19.18
C TRP A 99 -9.40 -27.41 -18.89
N LEU A 100 -9.51 -26.08 -18.85
CA LEU A 100 -10.76 -25.38 -18.63
C LEU A 100 -11.32 -24.87 -19.94
N ASP A 101 -12.65 -24.86 -20.05
CA ASP A 101 -13.37 -24.17 -21.12
C ASP A 101 -13.33 -22.64 -20.94
N ASP A 102 -13.93 -21.91 -21.89
CA ASP A 102 -14.00 -20.45 -21.88
C ASP A 102 -14.76 -19.89 -20.65
N ASP A 103 -15.61 -20.71 -20.03
CA ASP A 103 -16.37 -20.37 -18.84
C ASP A 103 -15.61 -20.73 -17.54
N GLY A 104 -14.42 -21.33 -17.65
CA GLY A 104 -13.58 -21.74 -16.53
C GLY A 104 -14.02 -23.06 -15.87
N ASN A 105 -14.87 -23.86 -16.53
CA ASN A 105 -15.24 -25.19 -16.07
C ASN A 105 -14.29 -26.24 -16.65
N PHE A 106 -14.14 -27.34 -15.93
CA PHE A 106 -13.32 -28.46 -16.38
C PHE A 106 -13.88 -29.10 -17.65
N ASP A 107 -13.09 -29.07 -18.72
CA ASP A 107 -13.41 -29.67 -20.01
C ASP A 107 -12.53 -30.90 -20.27
N LYS A 108 -13.15 -32.07 -20.33
CA LYS A 108 -12.46 -33.35 -20.56
C LYS A 108 -11.85 -33.45 -21.94
N ASP A 109 -12.45 -32.80 -22.94
CA ASP A 109 -11.97 -32.84 -24.32
C ASP A 109 -10.64 -32.08 -24.42
N LYS A 110 -10.52 -30.96 -23.69
CA LYS A 110 -9.29 -30.16 -23.57
C LYS A 110 -8.14 -30.88 -22.87
N VAL A 111 -8.44 -31.70 -21.85
CA VAL A 111 -7.43 -32.53 -21.18
C VAL A 111 -6.78 -33.51 -22.14
N LEU A 112 -7.59 -34.13 -23.02
CA LEU A 112 -7.10 -35.09 -24.01
C LEU A 112 -6.24 -34.40 -25.06
N GLU A 113 -6.63 -33.21 -25.53
CA GLU A 113 -5.80 -32.41 -26.43
C GLU A 113 -4.42 -32.10 -25.83
N GLY A 114 -4.34 -31.68 -24.57
CA GLY A 114 -3.07 -31.40 -23.90
C GLY A 114 -2.20 -32.64 -23.62
N THR A 115 -2.79 -33.84 -23.56
CA THR A 115 -2.06 -35.09 -23.32
C THR A 115 -1.62 -35.77 -24.63
N LEU A 116 -2.36 -35.55 -25.72
CA LEU A 116 -2.10 -36.16 -27.03
C LEU A 116 -1.03 -35.41 -27.85
N ASP A 117 -0.66 -34.18 -27.47
CA ASP A 117 0.41 -33.39 -28.10
C ASP A 117 1.81 -33.71 -27.54
N GLN A 118 1.94 -34.73 -26.68
CA GLN A 118 3.24 -35.24 -26.22
C GLN A 118 3.78 -36.27 -27.26
N PRO A 119 4.96 -36.04 -27.89
CA PRO A 119 5.55 -36.95 -28.87
C PRO A 119 6.04 -38.27 -28.28
#